data_AF-A0A0K8Q1R3-F1
#
_entry.id   AF-A0A0K8Q1R3-F1
#
_cell.length_a   1.000
_cell.length_b   1.000
_cell.length_c   1.000
_cell.angle_alpha   90.00
_cell.angle_beta   90.00
_cell.angle_gamma   90.00
#
_symmetry.space_group_name_H-M   'P 1'
#
loop_
_entity.id
_entity.type
_entity.pdbx_description
1 polymer ?
#
loop_
_entity_poly.entity_id
_entity_poly.type
_entity_poly.pdbx_seq_one_letter_code
_entity_poly.pdbx_strand_id
1 'polypeptide(L)' 'MPRFTSKDGNHTVETAVPTEAAELRRDGYTEQKARTSDVKAADAAKTETTK' A
#
# COMPACT_ATOMS: atom_id res chain seq x y z
N MET A 1 3.49 7.77 0.08
CA MET A 1 2.43 8.13 1.04
C MET A 1 1.89 6.83 1.63
N PRO A 2 1.48 6.77 2.90
CA PRO A 2 0.88 5.55 3.45
C PRO A 2 -0.42 5.23 2.69
N ARG A 3 -0.61 3.94 2.41
CA ARG A 3 -1.74 3.43 1.65
C ARG A 3 -2.68 2.73 2.63
N PHE A 4 -3.96 3.00 2.54
CA PHE A 4 -5.00 2.46 3.40
C PHE A 4 -5.91 1.58 2.56
N THR A 5 -6.20 0.38 3.03
CA THR A 5 -7.10 -0.56 2.34
C THR A 5 -8.34 -0.78 3.18
N SER A 6 -9.51 -0.68 2.56
CA SER A 6 -10.79 -0.95 3.24
C SER A 6 -10.85 -2.40 3.72
N LYS A 7 -11.69 -2.67 4.72
CA LYS A 7 -11.88 -4.01 5.29
C LYS A 7 -12.24 -5.07 4.24
N ASP A 8 -13.00 -4.69 3.22
CA ASP A 8 -13.42 -5.56 2.13
C ASP A 8 -12.35 -5.74 1.04
N GLY A 9 -11.20 -5.06 1.15
CA GLY A 9 -10.12 -5.13 0.17
C GLY A 9 -10.39 -4.43 -1.16
N ASN A 10 -11.61 -3.96 -1.40
CA ASN A 10 -12.03 -3.40 -2.68
C ASN A 10 -11.57 -1.96 -2.92
N HIS A 11 -11.38 -1.17 -1.86
CA HIS A 11 -11.04 0.24 -1.96
C HIS A 11 -9.69 0.51 -1.31
N THR A 12 -8.85 1.27 -2.00
CA THR A 12 -7.57 1.74 -1.47
C THR A 12 -7.43 3.25 -1.60
N VAL A 13 -7.03 3.89 -0.51
CA VAL A 13 -6.86 5.35 -0.40
C VAL A 13 -5.41 5.63 -0.01
N GLU A 14 -4.78 6.61 -0.66
CA GLU A 14 -3.41 7.03 -0.36
C GLU A 14 -3.46 8.47 0.14
N THR A 15 -3.09 8.69 1.40
CA THR A 15 -3.05 10.04 1.98
C THR A 15 -1.80 10.18 2.85
N ALA A 16 -1.16 11.35 2.77
CA ALA A 16 -0.09 11.75 3.69
C ALA A 16 -0.60 12.68 4.80
N VAL A 17 -1.89 13.04 4.78
CA VAL A 17 -2.50 13.94 5.74
C VAL A 17 -2.81 13.17 7.03
N PRO A 18 -2.26 13.59 8.19
CA PRO A 18 -2.45 12.85 9.45
C PRO A 18 -3.92 12.73 9.86
N THR A 19 -4.71 13.77 9.58
CA THR A 19 -6.13 13.85 9.90
C THR A 19 -6.93 12.82 9.10
N GLU A 20 -6.77 12.81 7.77
CA GLU A 20 -7.43 11.82 6.90
C GLU A 20 -7.00 10.38 7.24
N ALA A 21 -5.71 10.17 7.55
CA ALA A 21 -5.21 8.87 8.01
C ALA A 21 -5.88 8.39 9.32
N ALA A 22 -6.20 9.30 10.24
CA ALA A 22 -6.92 8.98 11.46
C ALA A 22 -8.40 8.64 11.19
N GLU A 23 -9.02 9.35 10.25
CA GLU A 23 -10.39 9.06 9.80
C GLU A 23 -10.47 7.69 9.13
N LEU A 24 -9.55 7.39 8.21
CA LEU A 24 -9.47 6.08 7.56
C LEU A 24 -9.30 4.92 8.57
N ARG A 25 -8.46 5.09 9.61
CA ARG A 25 -8.34 4.09 10.68
C ARG A 25 -9.62 3.94 11.51
N ARG A 26 -10.39 5.02 11.70
CA ARG A 26 -11.71 4.96 12.37
C ARG A 26 -12.77 4.26 11.53
N ASP A 27 -12.76 4.47 10.22
CA ASP A 27 -13.62 3.78 9.26
C ASP A 27 -13.25 2.30 9.06
N GLY A 28 -12.19 1.83 9.71
CA GLY A 28 -11.77 0.42 9.65
C GLY A 28 -10.85 0.10 8.46
N TYR A 29 -10.28 1.12 7.82
CA TYR A 29 -9.22 0.89 6.85
C TYR A 29 -7.94 0.45 7.57
N THR A 30 -7.25 -0.49 6.96
CA THR A 30 -5.95 -0.97 7.42
C THR A 30 -4.84 -0.22 6.69
N GLU A 31 -3.96 0.43 7.45
CA GLU A 31 -2.75 1.05 6.90
C GLU A 31 -1.82 -0.05 6.37
N GLN A 32 -1.76 -0.18 5.05
CA GLN A 32 -0.70 -0.91 4.40
C GLN A 32 0.56 -0.06 4.45
N LYS A 33 1.46 -0.40 5.39
CA LYS A 33 2.86 0.02 5.27
C LYS A 33 3.29 -0.34 3.87
N ALA A 34 3.69 0.67 3.08
CA ALA A 34 4.32 0.43 1.80
C ALA A 34 5.42 -0.59 2.05
N ARG A 35 5.24 -1.81 1.54
CA ARG A 35 6.22 -2.86 1.65
C ARG A 35 7.31 -2.48 0.66
N THR A 36 8.15 -1.50 1.04
CA THR A 36 9.32 -1.09 0.25
C THR A 36 10.29 -2.26 0.05
N SER A 37 10.09 -3.36 0.79
CA SER A 37 10.76 -4.64 0.60
C SER A 37 10.18 -5.52 -0.52
N ASP A 38 8.91 -5.37 -0.92
CA ASP A 38 8.27 -6.21 -1.96
C ASP A 38 8.51 -5.68 -3.38
N VAL A 39 8.64 -4.36 -3.52
CA VAL A 39 9.04 -3.72 -4.79
C VAL A 39 10.44 -4.20 -5.21
N LYS A 40 11.34 -4.44 -4.24
CA LYS A 40 12.69 -4.97 -4.52
C LYS A 40 12.70 -6.45 -4.90
N ALA A 41 11.67 -7.22 -4.54
CA ALA A 41 11.53 -8.61 -4.95
C ALA A 41 10.87 -8.75 -6.33
N ALA A 42 9.93 -7.87 -6.67
CA ALA A 42 9.28 -7.85 -7.98
C ALA A 42 10.17 -7.28 -9.11
N ASP A 43 11.11 -6.38 -8.78
CA ASP A 43 12.08 -5.84 -9.75
C ASP A 43 13.17 -6.86 -10.12
N ALA A 44 13.54 -7.76 -9.20
CA ALA A 44 14.54 -8.81 -9.45
C ALA A 44 14.05 -9.91 -10.41
N ALA A 45 12.73 -10.09 -10.56
CA ALA A 45 12.16 -11.15 -11.42
C ALA A 45 12.06 -10.76 -12.91
N LYS A 46 12.29 -9.49 -13.28
CA LYS A 46 12.18 -9.04 -14.68
C LYS A 46 13.50 -9.05 -15.46
N THR A 47 14.63 -9.31 -14.81
CA THR A 47 15.96 -9.22 -15.45
C THR A 47 16.50 -10.58 -15.90
N GLU A 48 15.73 -11.66 -15.81
CA GLU A 48 16.13 -13.02 -16.25
C GLU A 48 15.31 -13.56 -17.43
N THR A 49 14.64 -12.71 -18.21
CA THR A 49 13.97 -13.15 -19.44
C THR A 49 14.16 -12.15 -20.55
N THR A 50 15.40 -11.94 -20.99
CA THR A 50 15.68 -11.65 -22.41
C THR A 50 17.15 -11.99 -22.74
N LYS A 51 17.30 -13.13 -23.43
CA LYS A 51 18.36 -13.49 -24.41
C LYS A 51 19.69 -14.03 -23.91
#